data_AF-A0A7W1TEW4-F1
#
_entry.id   AF-A0A7W1TEW4-F1
#
_cell.length_a   1.000
_cell.length_b   1.000
_cell.length_c   1.000
_cell.angle_alpha   90.00
_cell.angle_beta   90.00
_cell.angle_gamma   90.00
#
_symmetry.space_group_name_H-M   'P 1'
#
loop_
_entity.id
_entity.type
_entity.pdbx_description
1 polymer ?
#
loop_
_entity_poly.entity_id
_entity_poly.type
_entity_poly.pdbx_seq_one_letter_code
_entity_poly.pdbx_strand_id
1 'polypeptide(L)'
;RGGVLRILRVDASGAVPQPAVFAQADFGAMAAQVAAAAMNADKDQGAVPITIPGAAEAVQNVADASLIARVGQLLLLGAHLAPAELIPVKPPVSDADVQASISGARYFEIIKQMASKTPGFDAKNLDAFAGYIGDMDYQLRIVPEGVLERFTSTTVGPGTKPVDRALLARLPANALLVLGFGTDGKTYWKQLRTPLLTAFAKQAGTTADELEAKVDQQFAGMGLTCTLAQLVEGYTGTTLFAVTPSAPFPAVTLALPRSPALDQVIGLLLDKLQTAAPAEGTATLLPIPNVPVPVQIGLDKTTWLITSDPQLAPGFTTGKPGGWADGPTGSLALSKATPDSVVVGGSDTGNVLRMLTQFAGIGLASRQDLSPQQRQAILQGLAKAASLAAPGYVVAGTKDGHTVVEDRGLFGMGPIAALGLIGSLAQGGGGHEKAALAALKGIVPAELSFQAGAYVDQDGNGSGEFGLLSELGGARATANAPQGTLSLVNETLAAGEAGGYSFTVFLPDGAGAALGEPDGADPRPAAKPAAKEQEQHFVAYAWPTNGAKGQMLAVTEAGTVYAAPSTGEAPNWNALFGGQGWGSAPTWKPYGKGNRPAAGAGKPARPTPAPAPGGKIDP
;
A
#
# COMPACT_ATOMS: atom_id res chain seq x y z
N ARG A 1 -1.69 -32.70 13.20
CA ARG A 1 -0.95 -33.45 12.15
C ARG A 1 -1.87 -34.25 11.21
N GLY A 2 -3.19 -34.26 11.38
CA GLY A 2 -4.08 -35.01 10.48
C GLY A 2 -5.35 -34.27 10.10
N GLY A 3 -5.40 -32.95 10.29
CA GLY A 3 -6.56 -32.17 9.88
C GLY A 3 -6.24 -31.39 8.61
N VAL A 4 -6.99 -31.61 7.53
CA VAL A 4 -6.79 -30.94 6.24
C VAL A 4 -7.89 -29.92 6.05
N LEU A 5 -7.64 -28.63 6.24
CA LEU A 5 -8.61 -27.56 5.91
C LEU A 5 -8.59 -27.33 4.39
N ARG A 6 -9.74 -27.33 3.75
CA ARG A 6 -9.89 -27.07 2.33
C ARG A 6 -10.92 -25.99 2.09
N ILE A 7 -10.71 -25.16 1.08
CA ILE A 7 -11.67 -24.13 0.65
C ILE A 7 -12.00 -24.41 -0.81
N LEU A 8 -13.05 -25.16 -1.06
CA LEU A 8 -13.21 -25.91 -2.31
C LEU A 8 -13.98 -25.20 -3.42
N ARG A 9 -14.79 -24.19 -3.12
CA ARG A 9 -15.61 -23.57 -4.16
C ARG A 9 -16.06 -22.18 -3.77
N VAL A 10 -15.98 -21.23 -4.70
CA VAL A 10 -16.71 -19.97 -4.60
C VAL A 10 -17.58 -19.81 -5.84
N ASP A 11 -18.89 -20.01 -5.71
CA ASP A 11 -19.84 -20.02 -6.84
C ASP A 11 -20.71 -18.75 -6.87
N ALA A 12 -21.20 -18.41 -8.06
CA ALA A 12 -22.25 -17.42 -8.25
C ALA A 12 -23.41 -18.08 -9.00
N SER A 13 -24.43 -18.54 -8.28
CA SER A 13 -25.74 -18.75 -8.88
C SER A 13 -26.42 -17.37 -9.00
N GLY A 14 -27.01 -17.09 -10.17
CA GLY A 14 -27.40 -15.75 -10.63
C GLY A 14 -28.51 -15.02 -9.85
N ALA A 15 -28.80 -15.41 -8.60
CA ALA A 15 -29.84 -14.83 -7.77
C ALA A 15 -29.33 -14.22 -6.44
N VAL A 16 -28.08 -14.46 -6.03
CA VAL A 16 -27.59 -13.99 -4.71
C VAL A 16 -26.44 -12.98 -4.87
N PRO A 17 -26.53 -11.77 -4.27
CA PRO A 17 -25.52 -10.72 -4.42
C PRO A 17 -24.20 -10.99 -3.69
N GLN A 18 -24.11 -12.04 -2.86
CA GLN A 18 -22.94 -12.36 -2.05
C GLN A 18 -22.20 -13.61 -2.56
N PRO A 19 -20.86 -13.69 -2.41
CA PRO A 19 -20.07 -14.85 -2.86
C PRO A 19 -20.45 -16.09 -2.08
N ALA A 20 -20.89 -17.12 -2.79
CA ALA A 20 -21.05 -18.42 -2.18
C ALA A 20 -19.65 -18.92 -1.81
N VAL A 21 -19.36 -19.27 -0.55
CA VAL A 21 -18.04 -19.77 -0.12
C VAL A 21 -18.21 -21.18 0.40
N PHE A 22 -17.41 -22.12 -0.07
CA PHE A 22 -17.39 -23.50 0.41
C PHE A 22 -15.99 -23.84 0.96
N ALA A 23 -15.95 -24.35 2.17
CA ALA A 23 -14.79 -24.98 2.77
C ALA A 23 -15.15 -26.37 3.31
N GLN A 24 -14.21 -27.30 3.25
CA GLN A 24 -14.29 -28.58 3.95
C GLN A 24 -13.00 -28.81 4.73
N ALA A 25 -13.06 -29.23 5.99
CA ALA A 25 -11.89 -29.61 6.75
C ALA A 25 -12.00 -31.04 7.22
N ASP A 26 -11.04 -31.90 6.91
CA ASP A 26 -10.89 -33.16 7.64
C ASP A 26 -10.35 -32.81 9.02
N PHE A 27 -11.00 -33.25 10.09
CA PHE A 27 -10.52 -33.08 11.46
C PHE A 27 -10.17 -34.42 12.11
N GLY A 28 -10.20 -35.52 11.34
CA GLY A 28 -10.10 -36.87 11.89
C GLY A 28 -11.08 -37.05 13.05
N ALA A 29 -10.65 -37.76 14.10
CA ALA A 29 -11.47 -38.03 15.27
C ALA A 29 -12.00 -36.78 16.01
N MET A 30 -11.47 -35.58 15.74
CA MET A 30 -11.94 -34.33 16.36
C MET A 30 -13.16 -33.72 15.66
N ALA A 31 -13.55 -34.22 14.48
CA ALA A 31 -14.59 -33.59 13.66
C ALA A 31 -15.91 -33.38 14.41
N ALA A 32 -16.36 -34.37 15.20
CA ALA A 32 -17.59 -34.26 15.98
C ALA A 32 -17.50 -33.16 17.05
N GLN A 33 -16.37 -33.03 17.74
CA GLN A 33 -16.18 -32.00 18.77
C GLN A 33 -16.13 -30.60 18.17
N VAL A 34 -15.40 -30.44 17.04
CA VAL A 34 -15.30 -29.15 16.34
C VAL A 34 -16.66 -28.75 15.74
N ALA A 35 -17.38 -29.69 15.12
CA ALA A 35 -18.73 -29.45 14.59
C ALA A 35 -19.68 -28.99 15.70
N ALA A 36 -19.73 -29.71 16.82
CA ALA A 36 -20.59 -29.35 17.94
C ALA A 36 -20.26 -27.94 18.50
N ALA A 37 -18.97 -27.60 18.61
CA ALA A 37 -18.55 -26.28 19.08
C ALA A 37 -18.96 -25.17 18.09
N ALA A 38 -18.72 -25.36 16.79
CA ALA A 38 -19.08 -24.39 15.76
C ALA A 38 -20.60 -24.21 15.66
N MET A 39 -21.36 -25.30 15.63
CA MET A 39 -22.83 -25.26 15.59
C MET A 39 -23.44 -24.63 16.84
N ASN A 40 -22.84 -24.84 18.02
CA ASN A 40 -23.30 -24.20 19.24
C ASN A 40 -23.05 -22.68 19.23
N ALA A 41 -21.92 -22.21 18.67
CA ALA A 41 -21.66 -20.78 18.53
C ALA A 41 -22.67 -20.08 17.59
N ASP A 42 -23.16 -20.80 16.58
CA ASP A 42 -24.14 -20.29 15.62
C ASP A 42 -25.60 -20.39 16.11
N LYS A 43 -25.91 -21.29 17.05
CA LYS A 43 -27.24 -21.37 17.67
C LYS A 43 -27.66 -20.05 18.29
N ASP A 44 -26.73 -19.36 18.93
CA ASP A 44 -26.98 -18.04 19.55
C ASP A 44 -27.27 -16.94 18.51
N GLN A 45 -26.97 -17.21 17.24
CA GLN A 45 -27.20 -16.31 16.10
C GLN A 45 -28.43 -16.71 15.27
N GLY A 46 -29.22 -17.67 15.74
CA GLY A 46 -30.46 -18.10 15.07
C GLY A 46 -30.24 -19.20 14.02
N ALA A 47 -29.14 -19.95 14.09
CA ALA A 47 -28.95 -21.09 13.21
C ALA A 47 -29.99 -22.19 13.46
N VAL A 48 -30.55 -22.71 12.36
CA VAL A 48 -31.57 -23.75 12.37
C VAL A 48 -30.98 -25.06 11.86
N PRO A 49 -31.35 -26.22 12.44
CA PRO A 49 -30.97 -27.52 11.88
C PRO A 49 -31.49 -27.68 10.45
N ILE A 50 -30.68 -28.25 9.57
CA ILE A 50 -31.06 -28.58 8.18
C ILE A 50 -30.58 -29.99 7.84
N THR A 51 -31.11 -30.55 6.76
CA THR A 51 -30.68 -31.87 6.25
C THR A 51 -29.79 -31.67 5.03
N ILE A 52 -28.56 -32.21 5.10
CA ILE A 52 -27.65 -32.32 3.96
C ILE A 52 -27.38 -33.81 3.72
N PRO A 53 -27.58 -34.33 2.51
CA PRO A 53 -27.33 -35.75 2.22
C PRO A 53 -25.93 -36.20 2.65
N GLY A 54 -25.87 -37.24 3.49
CA GLY A 54 -24.62 -37.81 4.02
C GLY A 54 -24.08 -37.10 5.27
N ALA A 55 -24.61 -35.94 5.65
CA ALA A 55 -24.22 -35.28 6.89
C ALA A 55 -24.86 -35.95 8.11
N ALA A 56 -24.06 -36.15 9.16
CA ALA A 56 -24.53 -36.61 10.46
C ALA A 56 -25.25 -35.48 11.22
N GLU A 57 -24.82 -34.24 10.99
CA GLU A 57 -25.41 -33.02 11.56
C GLU A 57 -25.16 -31.86 10.60
N ALA A 58 -26.13 -30.94 10.48
CA ALA A 58 -25.97 -29.71 9.73
C ALA A 58 -26.87 -28.60 10.30
N VAL A 59 -26.39 -27.37 10.24
CA VAL A 59 -27.13 -26.15 10.61
C VAL A 59 -26.96 -25.09 9.53
N GLN A 60 -27.96 -24.21 9.41
CA GLN A 60 -27.93 -23.03 8.56
C GLN A 60 -28.24 -21.80 9.41
N ASN A 61 -27.35 -20.81 9.39
CA ASN A 61 -27.67 -19.49 9.90
C ASN A 61 -28.36 -18.68 8.78
N VAL A 62 -29.63 -18.35 9.01
CA VAL A 62 -30.47 -17.67 8.00
C VAL A 62 -30.07 -16.20 7.85
N ALA A 63 -29.50 -15.58 8.89
CA ALA A 63 -29.17 -14.16 8.91
C ALA A 63 -28.01 -13.81 7.95
N ASP A 64 -27.02 -14.70 7.85
CA ASP A 64 -25.85 -14.54 6.98
C ASP A 64 -25.77 -15.59 5.86
N ALA A 65 -26.76 -16.48 5.78
CA ALA A 65 -26.80 -17.62 4.87
C ALA A 65 -25.58 -18.54 4.99
N SER A 66 -24.97 -18.66 6.19
CA SER A 66 -23.91 -19.62 6.46
C SER A 66 -24.47 -21.01 6.78
N LEU A 67 -23.69 -22.03 6.46
CA LEU A 67 -24.00 -23.45 6.55
C LEU A 67 -22.83 -24.14 7.23
N ILE A 68 -23.11 -24.99 8.21
CA ILE A 68 -22.11 -25.87 8.81
C ILE A 68 -22.66 -27.28 8.74
N ALA A 69 -21.88 -28.25 8.25
CA ALA A 69 -22.29 -29.64 8.23
C ALA A 69 -21.12 -30.57 8.53
N ARG A 70 -21.37 -31.69 9.20
CA ARG A 70 -20.36 -32.72 9.41
C ARG A 70 -20.69 -33.98 8.62
N VAL A 71 -19.78 -34.41 7.77
CA VAL A 71 -19.87 -35.66 6.99
C VAL A 71 -18.72 -36.58 7.39
N GLY A 72 -18.99 -37.55 8.28
CA GLY A 72 -17.96 -38.41 8.84
C GLY A 72 -16.94 -37.61 9.65
N GLN A 73 -15.68 -37.58 9.17
CA GLN A 73 -14.57 -36.80 9.74
C GLN A 73 -14.37 -35.42 9.07
N LEU A 74 -15.20 -35.09 8.08
CA LEU A 74 -15.16 -33.81 7.38
C LEU A 74 -16.12 -32.82 8.03
N LEU A 75 -15.68 -31.58 8.23
CA LEU A 75 -16.51 -30.43 8.53
C LEU A 75 -16.63 -29.56 7.28
N LEU A 76 -17.84 -29.42 6.76
CA LEU A 76 -18.20 -28.55 5.65
C LEU A 76 -18.67 -27.20 6.19
N LEU A 77 -18.20 -26.11 5.59
CA LEU A 77 -18.60 -24.74 5.86
C LEU A 77 -19.06 -24.13 4.55
N GLY A 78 -20.28 -23.62 4.50
CA GLY A 78 -20.83 -22.88 3.39
C GLY A 78 -21.16 -21.45 3.83
N ALA A 79 -21.05 -20.47 2.94
CA ALA A 79 -21.69 -19.16 3.09
C ALA A 79 -22.39 -18.85 1.77
N HIS A 80 -23.62 -18.34 1.80
CA HIS A 80 -24.41 -18.00 0.62
C HIS A 80 -24.56 -19.14 -0.41
N LEU A 81 -24.48 -20.39 0.04
CA LEU A 81 -24.71 -21.59 -0.78
C LEU A 81 -26.11 -22.14 -0.52
N ALA A 82 -26.70 -22.78 -1.51
CA ALA A 82 -27.84 -23.65 -1.24
C ALA A 82 -27.36 -24.92 -0.52
N PRO A 83 -28.13 -25.50 0.44
CA PRO A 83 -27.73 -26.72 1.13
C PRO A 83 -27.37 -27.89 0.19
N ALA A 84 -28.02 -27.98 -0.97
CA ALA A 84 -27.74 -29.00 -1.98
C ALA A 84 -26.38 -28.84 -2.68
N GLU A 85 -25.76 -27.66 -2.59
CA GLU A 85 -24.44 -27.36 -3.16
C GLU A 85 -23.30 -27.73 -2.21
N LEU A 86 -23.60 -28.01 -0.93
CA LEU A 86 -22.63 -28.41 0.09
C LEU A 86 -22.29 -29.91 0.00
N ILE A 87 -21.70 -30.31 -1.13
CA ILE A 87 -21.35 -31.70 -1.40
C ILE A 87 -19.91 -31.96 -0.94
N PRO A 88 -19.65 -32.98 -0.08
CA PRO A 88 -18.29 -33.39 0.26
C PRO A 88 -17.52 -33.73 -1.01
N VAL A 89 -16.38 -33.09 -1.22
CA VAL A 89 -15.50 -33.45 -2.34
C VAL A 89 -14.52 -34.48 -1.84
N LYS A 90 -14.42 -35.60 -2.56
CA LYS A 90 -13.46 -36.65 -2.23
C LYS A 90 -12.07 -36.03 -2.10
N PRO A 91 -11.36 -36.25 -0.98
CA PRO A 91 -9.98 -35.82 -0.83
C PRO A 91 -9.15 -36.21 -2.05
N PRO A 92 -8.50 -35.26 -2.77
CA PRO A 92 -7.39 -35.67 -3.62
C PRO A 92 -6.36 -36.35 -2.73
N VAL A 93 -5.63 -37.32 -3.30
CA VAL A 93 -4.57 -38.08 -2.61
C VAL A 93 -3.30 -37.23 -2.43
N SER A 94 -3.43 -35.90 -2.40
CA SER A 94 -2.30 -34.99 -2.24
C SER A 94 -1.84 -34.97 -0.78
N ASP A 95 -0.55 -34.70 -0.60
CA ASP A 95 0.12 -34.54 0.69
C ASP A 95 -0.02 -33.10 1.26
N ALA A 96 -1.05 -32.36 0.82
CA ALA A 96 -1.32 -30.99 1.25
C ALA A 96 -2.03 -30.95 2.62
N ASP A 97 -1.58 -30.05 3.50
CA ASP A 97 -2.25 -29.77 4.78
C ASP A 97 -3.44 -28.82 4.59
N VAL A 98 -3.37 -27.93 3.59
CA VAL A 98 -4.48 -27.07 3.18
C VAL A 98 -4.60 -27.07 1.66
N GLN A 99 -5.82 -27.06 1.13
CA GLN A 99 -6.04 -26.93 -0.32
C GLN A 99 -7.25 -26.06 -0.62
N ALA A 100 -7.11 -25.09 -1.51
CA ALA A 100 -8.21 -24.28 -1.99
C ALA A 100 -8.34 -24.35 -3.51
N SER A 101 -9.58 -24.33 -4.02
CA SER A 101 -9.87 -24.15 -5.44
C SER A 101 -10.73 -22.91 -5.59
N ILE A 102 -10.27 -21.96 -6.39
CA ILE A 102 -10.82 -20.61 -6.51
C ILE A 102 -11.17 -20.39 -7.97
N SER A 103 -12.44 -20.11 -8.27
CA SER A 103 -12.82 -19.74 -9.63
C SER A 103 -12.22 -18.39 -9.99
N GLY A 104 -11.52 -18.31 -11.13
CA GLY A 104 -10.86 -17.09 -11.58
C GLY A 104 -11.85 -15.95 -11.79
N ALA A 105 -12.95 -16.24 -12.49
CA ALA A 105 -14.05 -15.30 -12.71
C ALA A 105 -14.65 -14.78 -11.39
N ARG A 106 -14.80 -15.64 -10.38
CA ARG A 106 -15.40 -15.22 -9.10
C ARG A 106 -14.45 -14.41 -8.25
N TYR A 107 -13.18 -14.83 -8.17
CA TYR A 107 -12.13 -14.03 -7.54
C TYR A 107 -12.09 -12.63 -8.15
N PHE A 108 -12.26 -12.56 -9.47
CA PHE A 108 -12.33 -11.31 -10.19
C PHE A 108 -13.51 -10.41 -9.79
N GLU A 109 -14.70 -10.97 -9.63
CA GLU A 109 -15.86 -10.23 -9.13
C GLU A 109 -15.64 -9.70 -7.70
N ILE A 110 -14.97 -10.46 -6.83
CA ILE A 110 -14.61 -9.99 -5.48
C ILE A 110 -13.66 -8.78 -5.58
N ILE A 111 -12.66 -8.85 -6.46
CA ILE A 111 -11.76 -7.71 -6.73
C ILE A 111 -12.56 -6.50 -7.21
N LYS A 112 -13.50 -6.66 -8.16
CA LYS A 112 -14.36 -5.56 -8.63
C LYS A 112 -15.19 -4.96 -7.51
N GLN A 113 -15.80 -5.78 -6.67
CA GLN A 113 -16.59 -5.29 -5.54
C GLN A 113 -15.74 -4.49 -4.54
N MET A 114 -14.53 -4.96 -4.24
CA MET A 114 -13.60 -4.20 -3.39
C MET A 114 -13.18 -2.90 -4.07
N ALA A 115 -12.82 -2.96 -5.35
CA ALA A 115 -12.32 -1.81 -6.09
C ALA A 115 -13.41 -0.75 -6.31
N SER A 116 -14.68 -1.15 -6.42
CA SER A 116 -15.83 -0.22 -6.51
C SER A 116 -16.02 0.63 -5.25
N LYS A 117 -15.43 0.22 -4.12
CA LYS A 117 -15.44 0.97 -2.86
C LYS A 117 -14.25 1.92 -2.74
N THR A 118 -13.30 1.86 -3.67
CA THR A 118 -12.11 2.72 -3.70
C THR A 118 -12.41 3.98 -4.51
N PRO A 119 -12.43 5.17 -3.88
CA PRO A 119 -12.67 6.42 -4.61
C PRO A 119 -11.66 6.61 -5.76
N GLY A 120 -12.14 7.04 -6.92
CA GLY A 120 -11.31 7.25 -8.12
C GLY A 120 -11.01 5.99 -8.93
N PHE A 121 -11.46 4.81 -8.49
CA PHE A 121 -11.27 3.56 -9.23
C PHE A 121 -12.58 3.11 -9.90
N ASP A 122 -12.62 3.07 -11.24
CA ASP A 122 -13.73 2.45 -11.97
C ASP A 122 -13.53 0.93 -12.01
N ALA A 123 -14.28 0.19 -11.19
CA ALA A 123 -14.24 -1.27 -11.16
C ALA A 123 -14.51 -1.92 -12.53
N LYS A 124 -15.18 -1.23 -13.46
CA LYS A 124 -15.41 -1.74 -14.83
C LYS A 124 -14.12 -1.87 -15.64
N ASN A 125 -13.08 -1.10 -15.29
CA ASN A 125 -11.78 -1.23 -15.95
C ASN A 125 -11.12 -2.58 -15.70
N LEU A 126 -11.56 -3.28 -14.66
CA LEU A 126 -11.12 -4.63 -14.41
C LEU A 126 -11.68 -5.60 -15.46
N ASP A 127 -12.87 -5.43 -16.04
CA ASP A 127 -13.44 -6.39 -17.01
C ASP A 127 -12.46 -6.84 -18.11
N ALA A 128 -11.61 -5.90 -18.53
CA ALA A 128 -10.53 -6.08 -19.50
C ALA A 128 -9.49 -7.15 -19.12
N PHE A 129 -9.34 -7.44 -17.82
CA PHE A 129 -8.38 -8.39 -17.26
C PHE A 129 -8.98 -9.73 -16.85
N ALA A 130 -10.31 -9.89 -16.90
CA ALA A 130 -11.00 -11.09 -16.42
C ALA A 130 -10.47 -12.37 -17.11
N GLY A 131 -10.14 -12.29 -18.41
CA GLY A 131 -9.63 -13.42 -19.19
C GLY A 131 -8.21 -13.88 -18.84
N TYR A 132 -7.48 -13.11 -18.03
CA TYR A 132 -6.13 -13.46 -17.57
C TYR A 132 -6.12 -14.06 -16.16
N ILE A 133 -7.29 -14.18 -15.53
CA ILE A 133 -7.45 -14.87 -14.26
C ILE A 133 -8.20 -16.17 -14.54
N GLY A 134 -7.43 -17.25 -14.76
CA GLY A 134 -7.95 -18.60 -14.80
C GLY A 134 -8.38 -19.10 -13.43
N ASP A 135 -9.04 -20.25 -13.42
CA ASP A 135 -9.29 -20.99 -12.18
C ASP A 135 -7.97 -21.35 -11.52
N MET A 136 -7.96 -21.33 -10.19
CA MET A 136 -6.76 -21.43 -9.38
C MET A 136 -6.89 -22.57 -8.38
N ASP A 137 -5.90 -23.44 -8.33
CA ASP A 137 -5.70 -24.43 -7.28
C ASP A 137 -4.54 -24.01 -6.39
N TYR A 138 -4.82 -23.78 -5.12
CA TYR A 138 -3.86 -23.46 -4.08
C TYR A 138 -3.69 -24.66 -3.16
N GLN A 139 -2.45 -24.96 -2.79
CA GLN A 139 -2.07 -25.99 -1.85
C GLN A 139 -1.08 -25.40 -0.87
N LEU A 140 -1.20 -25.76 0.40
CA LEU A 140 -0.30 -25.38 1.46
C LEU A 140 0.10 -26.61 2.27
N ARG A 141 1.37 -26.65 2.65
CA ARG A 141 1.97 -27.68 3.50
C ARG A 141 2.78 -27.02 4.60
N ILE A 142 2.64 -27.52 5.81
CA ILE A 142 3.46 -27.13 6.96
C ILE A 142 4.67 -28.05 6.99
N VAL A 143 5.83 -27.49 6.69
CA VAL A 143 7.13 -28.19 6.66
C VAL A 143 8.02 -27.67 7.80
N PRO A 144 9.09 -28.39 8.20
CA PRO A 144 9.99 -27.91 9.26
C PRO A 144 10.55 -26.51 9.00
N GLU A 145 10.74 -26.14 7.74
CA GLU A 145 11.26 -24.84 7.30
C GLU A 145 10.21 -23.72 7.23
N GLY A 146 8.94 -24.01 7.50
CA GLY A 146 7.84 -23.06 7.48
C GLY A 146 6.63 -23.56 6.69
N VAL A 147 6.17 -22.73 5.77
CA VAL A 147 5.03 -23.00 4.90
C VAL A 147 5.54 -23.20 3.48
N LEU A 148 5.19 -24.33 2.86
CA LEU A 148 5.37 -24.60 1.43
C LEU A 148 4.02 -24.44 0.76
N GLU A 149 3.91 -23.48 -0.13
CA GLU A 149 2.69 -23.23 -0.90
C GLU A 149 2.92 -23.51 -2.37
N ARG A 150 1.84 -23.93 -3.03
CA ARG A 150 1.80 -24.15 -4.46
C ARG A 150 0.49 -23.63 -5.00
N PHE A 151 0.59 -22.77 -6.00
CA PHE A 151 -0.52 -22.18 -6.70
C PHE A 151 -0.46 -22.59 -8.17
N THR A 152 -1.56 -23.08 -8.72
CA THR A 152 -1.67 -23.47 -10.14
C THR A 152 -2.85 -22.73 -10.74
N SER A 153 -2.66 -22.00 -11.83
CA SER A 153 -3.72 -21.31 -12.56
C SER A 153 -3.92 -21.91 -13.94
N THR A 154 -5.18 -21.99 -14.40
CA THR A 154 -5.51 -22.47 -15.75
C THR A 154 -5.13 -21.51 -16.88
N THR A 155 -4.69 -20.30 -16.54
CA THR A 155 -4.18 -19.32 -17.50
C THR A 155 -2.67 -19.15 -17.37
N VAL A 156 -2.00 -18.94 -18.50
CA VAL A 156 -0.60 -18.50 -18.54
C VAL A 156 -0.55 -16.98 -18.40
N GLY A 157 0.32 -16.48 -17.54
CA GLY A 157 0.53 -15.04 -17.37
C GLY A 157 0.91 -14.37 -18.70
N PRO A 158 0.28 -13.24 -19.06
CA PRO A 158 0.56 -12.58 -20.32
C PRO A 158 1.97 -12.00 -20.35
N GLY A 159 2.64 -12.11 -21.49
CA GLY A 159 3.92 -11.45 -21.71
C GLY A 159 5.04 -11.83 -20.74
N THR A 160 5.08 -13.07 -20.27
CA THR A 160 6.17 -13.58 -19.43
C THR A 160 7.21 -14.32 -20.26
N LYS A 161 8.48 -14.27 -19.84
CA LYS A 161 9.55 -15.09 -20.40
C LYS A 161 10.46 -15.65 -19.31
N PRO A 162 11.33 -16.63 -19.61
CA PRO A 162 12.27 -17.14 -18.62
C PRO A 162 13.20 -16.05 -18.06
N VAL A 163 13.48 -16.15 -16.76
CA VAL A 163 14.44 -15.30 -16.06
C VAL A 163 15.87 -15.57 -16.52
N ASP A 164 16.63 -14.51 -16.75
CA ASP A 164 18.07 -14.57 -16.97
C ASP A 164 18.78 -14.87 -15.65
N ARG A 165 19.11 -16.15 -15.47
CA ARG A 165 19.85 -16.63 -14.28
C ARG A 165 21.26 -16.03 -14.19
N ALA A 166 21.88 -15.66 -15.31
CA ALA A 166 23.20 -15.03 -15.29
C ALA A 166 23.12 -13.61 -14.71
N LEU A 167 22.01 -12.90 -14.91
CA LEU A 167 21.77 -11.61 -14.26
C LEU A 167 21.64 -11.77 -12.73
N LEU A 168 20.89 -12.77 -12.27
CA LEU A 168 20.78 -13.07 -10.83
C LEU A 168 22.12 -13.42 -10.19
N ALA A 169 22.98 -14.15 -10.91
CA ALA A 169 24.29 -14.58 -10.42
C ALA A 169 25.26 -13.41 -10.12
N ARG A 170 24.98 -12.21 -10.63
CA ARG A 170 25.79 -10.99 -10.38
C ARG A 170 25.56 -10.38 -9.00
N LEU A 171 24.48 -10.77 -8.31
CA LEU A 171 24.20 -10.31 -6.96
C LEU A 171 25.23 -10.85 -5.97
N PRO A 172 25.53 -10.09 -4.91
CA PRO A 172 26.54 -10.48 -3.95
C PRO A 172 26.03 -11.66 -3.09
N ALA A 173 26.93 -12.52 -2.64
CA ALA A 173 26.58 -13.72 -1.85
C ALA A 173 25.75 -13.42 -0.59
N ASN A 174 25.86 -12.20 -0.05
CA ASN A 174 25.12 -11.75 1.13
C ASN A 174 23.76 -11.09 0.82
N ALA A 175 23.27 -11.13 -0.43
CA ALA A 175 21.95 -10.60 -0.76
C ALA A 175 20.86 -11.30 0.07
N LEU A 176 20.08 -10.50 0.79
CA LEU A 176 19.10 -10.96 1.77
C LEU A 176 17.79 -11.39 1.12
N LEU A 177 17.36 -10.65 0.11
CA LEU A 177 16.14 -10.90 -0.64
C LEU A 177 16.42 -10.63 -2.11
N VAL A 178 16.00 -11.55 -2.98
CA VAL A 178 16.18 -11.46 -4.43
C VAL A 178 14.89 -11.90 -5.11
N LEU A 179 14.46 -11.15 -6.12
CA LEU A 179 13.33 -11.48 -6.98
C LEU A 179 13.65 -11.08 -8.42
N GLY A 180 13.76 -12.06 -9.30
CA GLY A 180 13.80 -11.89 -10.75
C GLY A 180 12.45 -12.17 -11.38
N PHE A 181 12.02 -11.31 -12.30
CA PHE A 181 10.81 -11.47 -13.11
C PHE A 181 11.14 -11.28 -14.59
N GLY A 182 10.84 -12.27 -15.41
CA GLY A 182 11.07 -12.23 -16.85
C GLY A 182 9.86 -11.71 -17.62
N THR A 183 10.06 -10.65 -18.38
CA THR A 183 9.03 -9.98 -19.20
C THR A 183 9.35 -10.11 -20.69
N ASP A 184 8.35 -10.49 -21.48
CA ASP A 184 8.31 -10.35 -22.93
C ASP A 184 7.36 -9.20 -23.27
N GLY A 185 7.92 -8.00 -23.36
CA GLY A 185 7.17 -6.77 -23.61
C GLY A 185 6.36 -6.82 -24.90
N LYS A 186 6.84 -7.51 -25.94
CA LYS A 186 6.12 -7.66 -27.21
C LYS A 186 4.87 -8.50 -27.06
N THR A 187 5.01 -9.67 -26.45
CA THR A 187 3.86 -10.53 -26.16
C THR A 187 2.91 -9.86 -25.18
N TYR A 188 3.44 -9.16 -24.17
CA TYR A 188 2.67 -8.38 -23.21
C TYR A 188 1.81 -7.33 -23.92
N TRP A 189 2.42 -6.47 -24.74
CA TRP A 189 1.73 -5.42 -25.46
C TRP A 189 0.70 -6.00 -26.43
N LYS A 190 1.06 -7.03 -27.19
CA LYS A 190 0.12 -7.71 -28.10
C LYS A 190 -1.13 -8.21 -27.39
N GLN A 191 -0.98 -8.79 -26.20
CA GLN A 191 -2.10 -9.35 -25.44
C GLN A 191 -2.89 -8.26 -24.71
N LEU A 192 -2.20 -7.31 -24.08
CA LEU A 192 -2.81 -6.38 -23.13
C LEU A 192 -3.04 -4.97 -23.65
N ARG A 193 -2.53 -4.58 -24.83
CA ARG A 193 -2.72 -3.24 -25.41
C ARG A 193 -4.19 -2.85 -25.42
N THR A 194 -5.03 -3.62 -26.09
CA THR A 194 -6.46 -3.32 -26.25
C THR A 194 -7.19 -3.24 -24.90
N PRO A 195 -7.13 -4.26 -24.01
CA PRO A 195 -7.83 -4.19 -22.73
C PRO A 195 -7.33 -3.03 -21.85
N LEU A 196 -6.01 -2.79 -21.80
CA LEU A 196 -5.41 -1.72 -21.02
C LEU A 196 -5.81 -0.33 -21.52
N LEU A 197 -5.61 -0.07 -22.82
CA LEU A 197 -5.93 1.24 -23.41
C LEU A 197 -7.43 1.50 -23.41
N THR A 198 -8.28 0.49 -23.61
CA THR A 198 -9.74 0.67 -23.55
C THR A 198 -10.20 1.11 -22.16
N ALA A 199 -9.63 0.51 -21.11
CA ALA A 199 -9.93 0.86 -19.72
C ALA A 199 -9.59 2.33 -19.41
N PHE A 200 -8.43 2.81 -19.84
CA PHE A 200 -8.02 4.20 -19.65
C PHE A 200 -8.75 5.18 -20.59
N ALA A 201 -8.97 4.78 -21.85
CA ALA A 201 -9.61 5.63 -22.84
C ALA A 201 -11.06 5.96 -22.46
N LYS A 202 -11.76 4.99 -21.87
CA LYS A 202 -13.10 5.19 -21.31
C LYS A 202 -13.12 6.25 -20.20
N GLN A 203 -12.12 6.26 -19.32
CA GLN A 203 -12.01 7.29 -18.27
C GLN A 203 -11.73 8.68 -18.86
N ALA A 204 -10.98 8.73 -19.95
CA ALA A 204 -10.64 9.96 -20.66
C ALA A 204 -11.70 10.40 -21.70
N GLY A 205 -12.79 9.63 -21.89
CA GLY A 205 -13.82 9.93 -22.88
C GLY A 205 -13.33 9.87 -24.33
N THR A 206 -12.39 8.98 -24.63
CA THR A 206 -11.71 8.85 -25.94
C THR A 206 -11.64 7.38 -26.37
N THR A 207 -11.08 7.08 -27.54
CA THR A 207 -10.80 5.70 -27.99
C THR A 207 -9.40 5.24 -27.57
N ALA A 208 -9.16 3.91 -27.59
CA ALA A 208 -7.87 3.34 -27.26
C ALA A 208 -6.73 3.91 -28.15
N ASP A 209 -6.99 4.03 -29.46
CA ASP A 209 -6.01 4.53 -30.42
C ASP A 209 -5.74 6.04 -30.25
N GLU A 210 -6.78 6.84 -29.98
CA GLU A 210 -6.63 8.27 -29.68
C GLU A 210 -5.86 8.48 -28.37
N LEU A 211 -6.11 7.66 -27.34
CA LEU A 211 -5.36 7.73 -26.09
C LEU A 211 -3.88 7.43 -26.31
N GLU A 212 -3.56 6.36 -27.05
CA GLU A 212 -2.17 6.03 -27.38
C GLU A 212 -1.50 7.15 -28.17
N ALA A 213 -2.16 7.68 -29.21
CA ALA A 213 -1.65 8.81 -29.98
C ALA A 213 -1.41 10.06 -29.11
N LYS A 214 -2.27 10.31 -28.12
CA LYS A 214 -2.10 11.40 -27.15
C LYS A 214 -0.88 11.17 -26.26
N VAL A 215 -0.65 9.93 -25.79
CA VAL A 215 0.56 9.59 -25.00
C VAL A 215 1.81 9.75 -25.87
N ASP A 216 1.79 9.31 -27.12
CA ASP A 216 2.89 9.48 -28.07
C ASP A 216 3.19 10.97 -28.33
N GLN A 217 2.15 11.81 -28.46
CA GLN A 217 2.31 13.25 -28.58
C GLN A 217 2.91 13.87 -27.31
N GLN A 218 2.55 13.38 -26.13
CA GLN A 218 3.16 13.81 -24.87
C GLN A 218 4.63 13.41 -24.79
N PHE A 219 4.99 12.20 -25.23
CA PHE A 219 6.38 11.75 -25.32
C PHE A 219 7.18 12.66 -26.24
N ALA A 220 6.67 12.96 -27.43
CA ALA A 220 7.28 13.91 -28.35
C ALA A 220 7.43 15.32 -27.76
N GLY A 221 6.42 15.80 -27.03
CA GLY A 221 6.46 17.09 -26.32
C GLY A 221 7.52 17.15 -25.21
N MET A 222 7.90 16.00 -24.65
CA MET A 222 9.01 15.87 -23.70
C MET A 222 10.38 15.65 -24.38
N GLY A 223 10.43 15.64 -25.71
CA GLY A 223 11.64 15.40 -26.50
C GLY A 223 11.99 13.92 -26.69
N LEU A 224 11.11 12.99 -26.30
CA LEU A 224 11.28 11.56 -26.56
C LEU A 224 10.85 11.25 -28.00
N THR A 225 11.64 10.45 -28.72
CA THR A 225 11.32 10.02 -30.09
C THR A 225 10.68 8.63 -30.13
N CYS A 226 10.52 7.97 -28.98
CA CYS A 226 9.87 6.67 -28.89
C CYS A 226 8.35 6.79 -28.72
N THR A 227 7.62 5.75 -29.10
CA THR A 227 6.17 5.60 -28.82
C THR A 227 5.92 4.79 -27.55
N LEU A 228 4.69 4.84 -27.04
CA LEU A 228 4.22 4.00 -25.95
C LEU A 228 4.42 2.51 -26.27
N ALA A 229 4.04 2.08 -27.47
CA ALA A 229 4.25 0.72 -27.93
C ALA A 229 5.74 0.34 -27.88
N GLN A 230 6.64 1.18 -28.43
CA GLN A 230 8.08 0.90 -28.41
C GLN A 230 8.65 0.82 -26.99
N LEU A 231 8.15 1.64 -26.06
CA LEU A 231 8.55 1.58 -24.65
C LEU A 231 8.13 0.24 -24.00
N VAL A 232 6.86 -0.16 -24.16
CA VAL A 232 6.34 -1.40 -23.57
C VAL A 232 6.96 -2.64 -24.24
N GLU A 233 6.99 -2.68 -25.57
CA GLU A 233 7.59 -3.78 -26.34
C GLU A 233 9.09 -3.92 -26.06
N GLY A 234 9.78 -2.78 -25.90
CA GLY A 234 11.19 -2.71 -25.56
C GLY A 234 11.50 -3.24 -24.17
N TYR A 235 10.54 -3.26 -23.24
CA TYR A 235 10.69 -3.80 -21.88
C TYR A 235 10.70 -5.34 -21.87
N THR A 236 11.67 -5.92 -22.56
CA THR A 236 11.84 -7.36 -22.75
C THR A 236 13.15 -7.82 -22.10
N GLY A 237 13.06 -8.64 -21.04
CA GLY A 237 14.22 -9.14 -20.31
C GLY A 237 13.87 -9.52 -18.88
N THR A 238 14.87 -9.55 -18.01
CA THR A 238 14.65 -9.79 -16.57
C THR A 238 14.68 -8.47 -15.82
N THR A 239 13.60 -8.18 -15.09
CA THR A 239 13.59 -7.20 -14.02
C THR A 239 14.08 -7.88 -12.75
N LEU A 240 15.01 -7.26 -12.04
CA LEU A 240 15.57 -7.79 -10.80
C LEU A 240 15.38 -6.80 -9.66
N PHE A 241 14.86 -7.28 -8.54
CA PHE A 241 14.83 -6.57 -7.27
C PHE A 241 15.69 -7.32 -6.26
N ALA A 242 16.56 -6.61 -5.55
CA ALA A 242 17.34 -7.21 -4.47
C ALA A 242 17.50 -6.26 -3.26
N VAL A 243 17.61 -6.87 -2.08
CA VAL A 243 17.97 -6.18 -0.83
C VAL A 243 19.28 -6.77 -0.34
N THR A 244 20.26 -5.92 -0.08
CA THR A 244 21.56 -6.31 0.48
C THR A 244 21.78 -5.64 1.85
N PRO A 245 22.58 -6.23 2.74
CA PRO A 245 22.95 -5.59 4.00
C PRO A 245 23.76 -4.33 3.71
N SER A 246 23.30 -3.19 4.23
CA SER A 246 24.04 -1.92 4.18
C SER A 246 23.71 -1.10 5.43
N ALA A 247 24.56 -0.12 5.72
CA ALA A 247 24.41 0.78 6.86
C ALA A 247 24.27 2.24 6.38
N PRO A 248 23.44 3.07 7.04
CA PRO A 248 22.57 2.75 8.17
C PRO A 248 21.26 2.04 7.78
N PHE A 249 20.95 2.00 6.47
CA PHE A 249 19.77 1.34 5.92
C PHE A 249 20.20 0.22 4.98
N PRO A 250 19.45 -0.90 4.91
CA PRO A 250 19.69 -1.91 3.90
C PRO A 250 19.61 -1.30 2.51
N ALA A 251 20.49 -1.77 1.63
CA ALA A 251 20.52 -1.25 0.29
C ALA A 251 19.50 -1.96 -0.59
N VAL A 252 18.88 -1.20 -1.48
CA VAL A 252 17.90 -1.69 -2.45
C VAL A 252 18.52 -1.57 -3.83
N THR A 253 18.33 -2.62 -4.62
CA THR A 253 18.79 -2.69 -6.01
C THR A 253 17.62 -3.03 -6.92
N LEU A 254 17.51 -2.27 -8.00
CA LEU A 254 16.59 -2.50 -9.10
C LEU A 254 17.39 -2.59 -10.40
N ALA A 255 17.27 -3.70 -11.12
CA ALA A 255 17.82 -3.86 -12.46
C ALA A 255 16.68 -3.98 -13.47
N LEU A 256 16.73 -3.18 -14.54
CA LEU A 256 15.69 -3.07 -15.55
C LEU A 256 16.23 -3.50 -16.92
N PRO A 257 15.48 -4.25 -17.74
CA PRO A 257 15.88 -4.58 -19.10
C PRO A 257 16.13 -3.32 -19.93
N ARG A 258 17.28 -3.25 -20.60
CA ARG A 258 17.65 -2.13 -21.46
C ARG A 258 16.93 -2.21 -22.80
N SER A 259 16.50 -1.05 -23.31
CA SER A 259 16.01 -0.90 -24.68
C SER A 259 16.21 0.52 -25.17
N PRO A 260 16.24 0.78 -26.49
CA PRO A 260 16.38 2.14 -27.01
C PRO A 260 15.31 3.12 -26.52
N ALA A 261 14.07 2.65 -26.30
CA ALA A 261 12.99 3.48 -25.77
C ALA A 261 13.19 3.79 -24.28
N LEU A 262 13.61 2.80 -23.49
CA LEU A 262 13.90 3.01 -22.06
C LEU A 262 15.16 3.88 -21.86
N ASP A 263 16.17 3.74 -22.73
CA ASP A 263 17.38 4.57 -22.72
C ASP A 263 17.02 6.05 -22.87
N GLN A 264 16.05 6.40 -23.73
CA GLN A 264 15.58 7.78 -23.88
C GLN A 264 14.86 8.29 -22.63
N VAL A 265 13.98 7.47 -22.03
CA VAL A 265 13.26 7.85 -20.80
C VAL A 265 14.22 8.08 -19.65
N ILE A 266 15.17 7.16 -19.44
CA ILE A 266 16.19 7.30 -18.40
C ILE A 266 17.11 8.49 -18.69
N GLY A 267 17.51 8.71 -19.95
CA GLY A 267 18.26 9.89 -20.37
C GLY A 267 17.56 11.20 -20.00
N LEU A 268 16.26 11.32 -20.31
CA LEU A 268 15.46 12.51 -19.95
C LEU A 268 15.41 12.73 -18.43
N LEU A 269 15.26 11.66 -17.64
CA LEU A 269 15.26 11.75 -16.17
C LEU A 269 16.63 12.20 -15.63
N LEU A 270 17.71 11.68 -16.21
CA LEU A 270 19.07 12.04 -15.83
C LEU A 270 19.41 13.50 -16.19
N ASP A 271 18.96 13.97 -17.35
CA ASP A 271 19.11 15.37 -17.76
C ASP A 271 18.39 16.32 -16.79
N LYS A 272 17.18 15.96 -16.34
CA LYS A 272 16.45 16.72 -15.29
C LYS A 272 17.18 16.75 -13.95
N LEU A 273 17.95 15.71 -13.64
CA LEU A 273 18.81 15.62 -12.47
C LEU A 273 20.22 16.16 -12.71
N GLN A 274 20.47 16.80 -13.86
CA GLN A 274 21.77 17.34 -14.27
C GLN A 274 22.91 16.31 -14.15
N THR A 275 22.60 15.04 -14.44
CA THR A 275 23.52 13.91 -14.30
C THR A 275 23.73 13.29 -15.68
N ALA A 276 24.98 13.09 -16.08
CA ALA A 276 25.25 12.38 -17.34
C ALA A 276 24.94 10.88 -17.20
N ALA A 277 24.42 10.26 -18.25
CA ALA A 277 24.29 8.81 -18.31
C ALA A 277 25.67 8.14 -18.15
N PRO A 278 25.78 7.09 -17.31
CA PRO A 278 27.02 6.34 -17.18
C PRO A 278 27.37 5.66 -18.51
N ALA A 279 28.66 5.55 -18.81
CA ALA A 279 29.12 4.73 -19.93
C ALA A 279 28.82 3.25 -19.64
N GLU A 280 28.67 2.44 -20.69
CA GLU A 280 28.50 0.99 -20.54
C GLU A 280 29.64 0.37 -19.71
N GLY A 281 29.29 -0.46 -18.73
CA GLY A 281 30.21 -1.07 -17.78
C GLY A 281 30.53 -0.20 -16.57
N THR A 282 30.02 1.02 -16.49
CA THR A 282 30.29 1.97 -15.39
C THR A 282 29.03 2.31 -14.60
N ALA A 283 29.22 2.95 -13.45
CA ALA A 283 28.15 3.53 -12.64
C ALA A 283 28.53 4.94 -12.20
N THR A 284 27.52 5.78 -12.00
CA THR A 284 27.66 7.16 -11.50
C THR A 284 26.69 7.40 -10.35
N LEU A 285 26.97 8.42 -9.53
CA LEU A 285 26.06 8.84 -8.47
C LEU A 285 24.82 9.48 -9.08
N LEU A 286 23.65 9.09 -8.59
CA LEU A 286 22.35 9.65 -8.94
C LEU A 286 21.89 10.56 -7.77
N PRO A 287 21.98 11.90 -7.91
CA PRO A 287 21.56 12.81 -6.86
C PRO A 287 20.03 12.85 -6.80
N ILE A 288 19.43 12.15 -5.85
CA ILE A 288 17.98 12.23 -5.60
C ILE A 288 17.74 13.21 -4.45
N PRO A 289 17.07 14.36 -4.69
CA PRO A 289 16.77 15.31 -3.63
C PRO A 289 16.05 14.65 -2.46
N ASN A 290 16.41 15.04 -1.23
CA ASN A 290 15.79 14.56 0.02
C ASN A 290 15.89 13.06 0.30
N VAL A 291 16.74 12.32 -0.44
CA VAL A 291 17.04 10.92 -0.13
C VAL A 291 18.37 10.86 0.63
N PRO A 292 18.38 10.41 1.90
CA PRO A 292 19.57 10.46 2.76
C PRO A 292 20.58 9.33 2.48
N VAL A 293 20.36 8.55 1.42
CA VAL A 293 21.24 7.44 1.02
C VAL A 293 21.78 7.69 -0.38
N PRO A 294 23.10 7.48 -0.62
CA PRO A 294 23.65 7.59 -1.95
C PRO A 294 23.03 6.53 -2.85
N VAL A 295 22.48 6.96 -3.99
CA VAL A 295 21.98 6.08 -5.04
C VAL A 295 22.93 6.17 -6.22
N GLN A 296 23.27 5.04 -6.82
CA GLN A 296 24.06 4.94 -8.03
C GLN A 296 23.17 4.43 -9.17
N ILE A 297 23.43 4.96 -10.36
CA ILE A 297 22.90 4.41 -11.60
C ILE A 297 24.05 3.81 -12.41
N GLY A 298 23.90 2.57 -12.83
CA GLY A 298 24.84 1.83 -13.65
C GLY A 298 24.21 1.39 -14.96
N LEU A 299 25.06 1.18 -15.96
CA LEU A 299 24.65 0.71 -17.27
C LEU A 299 25.52 -0.45 -17.71
N ASP A 300 24.90 -1.51 -18.23
CA ASP A 300 25.60 -2.53 -19.00
C ASP A 300 24.93 -2.73 -20.38
N LYS A 301 25.35 -3.78 -21.10
CA LYS A 301 24.83 -4.10 -22.43
C LYS A 301 23.31 -4.36 -22.46
N THR A 302 22.76 -4.89 -21.38
CA THR A 302 21.40 -5.45 -21.36
C THR A 302 20.50 -4.85 -20.28
N THR A 303 21.04 -4.00 -19.41
CA THR A 303 20.43 -3.67 -18.13
C THR A 303 20.80 -2.26 -17.68
N TRP A 304 19.80 -1.55 -17.18
CA TRP A 304 19.99 -0.41 -16.30
C TRP A 304 19.99 -0.88 -14.85
N LEU A 305 20.93 -0.42 -14.05
CA LEU A 305 21.03 -0.72 -12.63
C LEU A 305 20.77 0.55 -11.82
N ILE A 306 19.87 0.51 -10.86
CA ILE A 306 19.66 1.57 -9.86
C ILE A 306 19.86 0.93 -8.50
N THR A 307 20.85 1.38 -7.74
CA THR A 307 21.19 0.74 -6.47
C THR A 307 21.65 1.74 -5.43
N SER A 308 21.26 1.53 -4.16
CA SER A 308 21.86 2.23 -3.02
C SER A 308 23.01 1.42 -2.39
N ASP A 309 23.45 0.33 -3.04
CA ASP A 309 24.61 -0.47 -2.64
C ASP A 309 25.84 -0.02 -3.45
N PRO A 310 26.74 0.81 -2.88
CA PRO A 310 27.89 1.31 -3.62
C PRO A 310 28.93 0.22 -3.95
N GLN A 311 28.87 -0.93 -3.28
CA GLN A 311 29.78 -2.06 -3.54
C GLN A 311 29.26 -2.92 -4.70
N LEU A 312 27.95 -2.93 -4.92
CA LEU A 312 27.35 -3.74 -5.97
C LEU A 312 27.57 -3.16 -7.36
N ALA A 313 27.45 -1.84 -7.53
CA ALA A 313 27.35 -1.27 -8.88
C ALA A 313 28.53 -1.60 -9.80
N PRO A 314 29.82 -1.44 -9.39
CA PRO A 314 30.96 -1.74 -10.26
C PRO A 314 31.07 -3.23 -10.62
N GLY A 315 30.74 -4.13 -9.68
CA GLY A 315 30.75 -5.57 -9.93
C GLY A 315 29.64 -5.99 -10.88
N PHE A 316 28.43 -5.43 -10.68
CA PHE A 316 27.25 -5.77 -11.45
C PHE A 316 27.34 -5.32 -12.91
N THR A 317 27.81 -4.09 -13.17
CA THR A 317 27.91 -3.52 -14.53
C THR A 317 28.99 -4.18 -15.37
N THR A 318 29.99 -4.80 -14.74
CA THR A 318 31.02 -5.59 -15.45
C THR A 318 30.60 -7.02 -15.77
N GLY A 319 29.40 -7.43 -15.35
CA GLY A 319 28.84 -8.76 -15.60
C GLY A 319 29.50 -9.89 -14.79
N LYS A 320 30.30 -9.56 -13.77
CA LYS A 320 30.97 -10.55 -12.93
C LYS A 320 29.97 -11.20 -11.96
N PRO A 321 30.04 -12.54 -11.75
CA PRO A 321 29.25 -13.19 -10.71
C PRO A 321 29.59 -12.62 -9.32
N GLY A 322 28.57 -12.32 -8.52
CA GLY A 322 28.70 -11.81 -7.15
C GLY A 322 28.56 -12.89 -6.06
N GLY A 323 28.22 -14.13 -6.45
CA GLY A 323 28.19 -15.29 -5.58
C GLY A 323 26.84 -15.60 -4.92
N TRP A 324 25.77 -14.82 -5.18
CA TRP A 324 24.43 -15.14 -4.67
C TRP A 324 23.93 -16.51 -5.16
N ALA A 325 24.10 -16.79 -6.46
CA ALA A 325 23.64 -18.03 -7.08
C ALA A 325 24.28 -19.28 -6.45
N ASP A 326 25.51 -19.16 -5.96
CA ASP A 326 26.25 -20.23 -5.29
C ASP A 326 26.01 -20.26 -3.77
N GLY A 327 25.42 -19.20 -3.21
CA GLY A 327 25.06 -19.11 -1.80
C GLY A 327 23.87 -19.99 -1.42
N PRO A 328 23.62 -20.24 -0.13
CA PRO A 328 22.54 -21.12 0.33
C PRO A 328 21.15 -20.74 -0.19
N THR A 329 20.84 -19.44 -0.22
CA THR A 329 19.56 -18.93 -0.68
C THR A 329 19.41 -19.01 -2.20
N GLY A 330 20.41 -18.59 -2.96
CA GLY A 330 20.37 -18.62 -4.42
C GLY A 330 20.39 -20.04 -4.99
N SER A 331 21.25 -20.90 -4.46
CA SER A 331 21.32 -22.31 -4.87
C SER A 331 20.00 -23.05 -4.60
N LEU A 332 19.35 -22.80 -3.45
CA LEU A 332 18.03 -23.33 -3.15
C LEU A 332 17.00 -22.86 -4.19
N ALA A 333 16.86 -21.55 -4.43
CA ALA A 333 15.89 -21.02 -5.38
C ALA A 333 16.12 -21.56 -6.81
N LEU A 334 17.38 -21.60 -7.26
CA LEU A 334 17.76 -22.09 -8.58
C LEU A 334 17.57 -23.61 -8.75
N SER A 335 17.66 -24.38 -7.67
CA SER A 335 17.36 -25.83 -7.67
C SER A 335 15.87 -26.14 -7.86
N LYS A 336 15.01 -25.17 -7.49
CA LYS A 336 13.54 -25.27 -7.63
C LYS A 336 13.05 -24.71 -8.96
N ALA A 337 13.76 -23.74 -9.50
CA ALA A 337 13.44 -23.15 -10.79
C ALA A 337 13.75 -24.12 -11.93
N THR A 338 12.82 -24.24 -12.88
CA THR A 338 13.05 -24.86 -14.19
C THR A 338 13.68 -23.85 -15.17
N PRO A 339 14.30 -24.28 -16.30
CA PRO A 339 14.80 -23.36 -17.31
C PRO A 339 13.74 -22.37 -17.82
N ASP A 340 12.46 -22.75 -17.78
CA ASP A 340 11.33 -21.93 -18.24
C ASP A 340 10.68 -21.08 -17.12
N SER A 341 11.31 -21.00 -15.94
CA SER A 341 10.77 -20.22 -14.83
C SER A 341 10.83 -18.72 -15.14
N VAL A 342 9.67 -18.08 -15.07
CA VAL A 342 9.43 -16.65 -15.34
C VAL A 342 9.53 -15.79 -14.08
N VAL A 343 9.50 -16.41 -12.89
CA VAL A 343 9.86 -15.81 -11.60
C VAL A 343 10.88 -16.71 -10.94
N VAL A 344 11.94 -16.11 -10.40
CA VAL A 344 12.90 -16.80 -9.52
C VAL A 344 13.28 -15.84 -8.41
N GLY A 345 13.04 -16.23 -7.17
CA GLY A 345 13.39 -15.43 -6.00
C GLY A 345 13.84 -16.30 -4.82
N GLY A 346 14.63 -15.69 -3.96
CA GLY A 346 15.16 -16.32 -2.76
C GLY A 346 15.25 -15.31 -1.62
N SER A 347 15.07 -15.79 -0.39
CA SER A 347 15.15 -14.95 0.81
C SER A 347 15.96 -15.66 1.89
N ASP A 348 16.99 -14.99 2.42
CA ASP A 348 17.55 -15.32 3.72
C ASP A 348 16.62 -14.76 4.81
N THR A 349 15.47 -15.43 4.99
CA THR A 349 14.39 -14.99 5.86
C THR A 349 14.88 -14.65 7.27
N GLY A 350 15.85 -15.40 7.79
CA GLY A 350 16.41 -15.17 9.12
C GLY A 350 17.19 -13.86 9.20
N ASN A 351 18.04 -13.56 8.21
CA ASN A 351 18.73 -12.27 8.14
C ASN A 351 17.77 -11.11 7.84
N VAL A 352 16.78 -11.30 6.96
CA VAL A 352 15.74 -10.28 6.68
C VAL A 352 14.98 -9.91 7.94
N LEU A 353 14.53 -10.90 8.74
CA LEU A 353 13.82 -10.64 9.99
C LEU A 353 14.70 -9.96 11.03
N ARG A 354 15.99 -10.30 11.11
CA ARG A 354 16.95 -9.61 11.99
C ARG A 354 17.12 -8.15 11.61
N MET A 355 17.28 -7.87 10.31
CA MET A 355 17.33 -6.53 9.77
C MET A 355 16.03 -5.75 10.09
N LEU A 356 14.86 -6.33 9.83
CA LEU A 356 13.57 -5.70 10.15
C LEU A 356 13.40 -5.44 11.66
N THR A 357 13.96 -6.28 12.53
CA THR A 357 13.90 -6.09 13.98
C THR A 357 14.58 -4.79 14.40
N GLN A 358 15.67 -4.39 13.74
CA GLN A 358 16.37 -3.13 14.03
C GLN A 358 15.48 -1.91 13.69
N PHE A 359 14.84 -1.92 12.53
CA PHE A 359 13.91 -0.85 12.12
C PHE A 359 12.61 -0.84 12.92
N ALA A 360 12.08 -2.03 13.23
CA ALA A 360 10.95 -2.18 14.12
C ALA A 360 11.25 -1.57 15.49
N GLY A 361 12.48 -1.69 16.00
CA GLY A 361 12.90 -1.04 17.24
C GLY A 361 12.73 0.47 17.21
N ILE A 362 13.17 1.14 16.13
CA ILE A 362 13.02 2.59 15.93
C ILE A 362 11.54 2.96 15.83
N GLY A 363 10.78 2.26 14.99
CA GLY A 363 9.35 2.52 14.80
C GLY A 363 8.54 2.31 16.08
N LEU A 364 8.79 1.21 16.80
CA LEU A 364 8.15 0.91 18.07
C LEU A 364 8.51 1.93 19.14
N ALA A 365 9.75 2.42 19.20
CA ALA A 365 10.14 3.46 20.16
C ALA A 365 9.31 4.75 20.01
N SER A 366 8.86 5.07 18.80
CA SER A 366 7.96 6.22 18.55
C SER A 366 6.50 5.98 18.97
N ARG A 367 6.09 4.73 19.24
CA ARG A 367 4.72 4.34 19.59
C ARG A 367 4.49 4.49 21.10
N GLN A 368 3.92 5.64 21.49
CA GLN A 368 3.54 5.94 22.88
C GLN A 368 2.34 5.13 23.38
N ASP A 369 1.52 4.58 22.48
CA ASP A 369 0.35 3.75 22.80
C ASP A 369 0.71 2.33 23.24
N LEU A 370 1.96 1.90 23.02
CA LEU A 370 2.47 0.60 23.47
C LEU A 370 3.21 0.74 24.79
N SER A 371 3.03 -0.22 25.68
CA SER A 371 3.87 -0.31 26.88
C SER A 371 5.30 -0.75 26.50
N PRO A 372 6.32 -0.43 27.33
CA PRO A 372 7.66 -0.96 27.14
C PRO A 372 7.68 -2.50 27.01
N GLN A 373 6.84 -3.21 27.77
CA GLN A 373 6.72 -4.67 27.73
C GLN A 373 6.15 -5.16 26.39
N GLN A 374 5.15 -4.48 25.83
CA GLN A 374 4.60 -4.83 24.51
C GLN A 374 5.65 -4.64 23.41
N ARG A 375 6.40 -3.53 23.43
CA ARG A 375 7.49 -3.30 22.47
C ARG A 375 8.56 -4.38 22.58
N GLN A 376 8.97 -4.72 23.80
CA GLN A 376 9.95 -5.77 24.05
C GLN A 376 9.45 -7.14 23.59
N ALA A 377 8.19 -7.48 23.85
CA ALA A 377 7.59 -8.75 23.41
C ALA A 377 7.54 -8.86 21.88
N ILE A 378 7.21 -7.78 21.17
CA ILE A 378 7.23 -7.75 19.70
C ILE A 378 8.66 -7.98 19.18
N LEU A 379 9.65 -7.28 19.74
CA LEU A 379 11.04 -7.43 19.34
C LEU A 379 11.59 -8.83 19.63
N GLN A 380 11.24 -9.42 20.77
CA GLN A 380 11.57 -10.82 21.10
C GLN A 380 10.89 -11.81 20.17
N GLY A 381 9.62 -11.56 19.81
CA GLY A 381 8.90 -12.36 18.83
C GLY A 381 9.58 -12.36 17.47
N LEU A 382 9.99 -11.19 16.97
CA LEU A 382 10.73 -11.06 15.72
C LEU A 382 12.10 -11.75 15.78
N ALA A 383 12.85 -11.57 16.87
CA ALA A 383 14.14 -12.22 17.05
C ALA A 383 14.01 -13.75 17.09
N LYS A 384 12.99 -14.28 17.78
CA LYS A 384 12.69 -15.71 17.81
C LYS A 384 12.29 -16.22 16.43
N ALA A 385 11.39 -15.52 15.73
CA ALA A 385 11.01 -15.85 14.37
C ALA A 385 12.25 -15.91 13.45
N ALA A 386 13.14 -14.92 13.56
CA ALA A 386 14.38 -14.87 12.79
C ALA A 386 15.31 -16.07 13.06
N SER A 387 15.39 -16.52 14.32
CA SER A 387 16.21 -17.70 14.69
C SER A 387 15.65 -19.03 14.19
N LEU A 388 14.34 -19.09 13.93
CA LEU A 388 13.65 -20.29 13.44
C LEU A 388 13.49 -20.28 11.92
N ALA A 389 13.74 -19.15 11.26
CA ALA A 389 13.48 -19.01 9.84
C ALA A 389 14.55 -19.72 9.00
N ALA A 390 14.11 -20.56 8.07
CA ALA A 390 14.96 -21.13 7.03
C ALA A 390 15.03 -20.21 5.81
N PRO A 391 16.02 -20.40 4.91
CA PRO A 391 15.99 -19.79 3.59
C PRO A 391 14.72 -20.13 2.82
N GLY A 392 14.06 -19.10 2.31
CA GLY A 392 12.86 -19.21 1.49
C GLY A 392 13.16 -19.07 0.00
N TYR A 393 12.21 -19.49 -0.84
CA TYR A 393 12.24 -19.29 -2.28
C TYR A 393 10.84 -19.01 -2.83
N VAL A 394 10.80 -18.43 -4.03
CA VAL A 394 9.61 -18.35 -4.87
C VAL A 394 10.02 -18.63 -6.31
N VAL A 395 9.30 -19.52 -6.98
CA VAL A 395 9.51 -19.82 -8.40
C VAL A 395 8.16 -19.85 -9.09
N ALA A 396 8.08 -19.29 -10.29
CA ALA A 396 6.90 -19.40 -11.13
C ALA A 396 7.31 -19.77 -12.55
N GLY A 397 6.49 -20.55 -13.23
CA GLY A 397 6.71 -20.92 -14.63
C GLY A 397 5.44 -21.47 -15.25
N THR A 398 5.56 -21.89 -16.51
CA THR A 398 4.48 -22.61 -17.19
C THR A 398 4.73 -24.11 -17.12
N LYS A 399 3.70 -24.89 -16.79
CA LYS A 399 3.72 -26.34 -16.84
C LYS A 399 2.41 -26.84 -17.42
N ASP A 400 2.46 -27.62 -18.50
CA ASP A 400 1.29 -28.23 -19.15
C ASP A 400 0.19 -27.20 -19.53
N GLY A 401 0.57 -25.97 -19.89
CA GLY A 401 -0.36 -24.88 -20.22
C GLY A 401 -0.93 -24.13 -19.00
N HIS A 402 -0.49 -24.45 -17.79
CA HIS A 402 -0.88 -23.79 -16.55
C HIS A 402 0.25 -22.90 -16.02
N THR A 403 -0.07 -21.78 -15.38
CA THR A 403 0.91 -21.08 -14.53
C THR A 403 1.03 -21.84 -13.23
N VAL A 404 2.24 -22.24 -12.84
CA VAL A 404 2.52 -22.84 -11.54
C VAL A 404 3.47 -21.93 -10.78
N VAL A 405 3.06 -21.53 -9.58
CA VAL A 405 3.90 -20.83 -8.60
C VAL A 405 4.12 -21.78 -7.42
N GLU A 406 5.36 -21.88 -6.97
CA GLU A 406 5.73 -22.59 -5.75
C GLU A 406 6.57 -21.66 -4.90
N ASP A 407 6.23 -21.55 -3.63
CA ASP A 407 7.02 -20.77 -2.67
C ASP A 407 7.18 -21.52 -1.35
N ARG A 408 8.27 -21.21 -0.67
CA ARG A 408 8.51 -21.67 0.69
C ARG A 408 9.06 -20.53 1.51
N GLY A 409 8.49 -20.32 2.69
CA GLY A 409 9.01 -19.34 3.65
C GLY A 409 8.35 -19.49 5.01
N LEU A 410 8.79 -18.69 5.98
CA LEU A 410 8.23 -18.75 7.34
C LEU A 410 6.72 -18.50 7.38
N PHE A 411 6.20 -17.68 6.46
CA PHE A 411 4.80 -17.27 6.43
C PHE A 411 4.04 -17.69 5.15
N GLY A 412 4.71 -18.20 4.11
CA GLY A 412 4.13 -18.43 2.77
C GLY A 412 3.86 -17.15 1.98
N MET A 413 3.39 -17.27 0.72
CA MET A 413 2.73 -16.23 -0.08
C MET A 413 1.30 -15.90 0.36
N GLY A 414 0.60 -16.78 1.08
CA GLY A 414 -0.75 -16.55 1.61
C GLY A 414 -0.91 -15.21 2.32
N PRO A 415 -0.01 -14.82 3.24
CA PRO A 415 0.03 -13.49 3.80
C PRO A 415 0.52 -12.42 2.83
N ILE A 416 1.24 -12.68 1.74
CA ILE A 416 1.58 -11.63 0.75
C ILE A 416 0.35 -11.28 -0.12
N ALA A 417 -0.42 -12.29 -0.57
CA ALA A 417 -1.72 -12.09 -1.21
C ALA A 417 -2.71 -11.43 -0.23
N ALA A 418 -2.73 -11.88 1.03
CA ALA A 418 -3.54 -11.26 2.07
C ALA A 418 -2.98 -9.93 2.57
N LEU A 419 -1.69 -9.57 2.45
CA LEU A 419 -1.14 -8.28 2.89
C LEU A 419 -1.29 -7.21 1.81
N GLY A 420 -1.30 -7.58 0.53
CA GLY A 420 -1.78 -6.71 -0.55
C GLY A 420 -3.28 -6.41 -0.39
N LEU A 421 -4.05 -7.40 0.05
CA LEU A 421 -5.49 -7.25 0.33
C LEU A 421 -5.80 -6.61 1.68
N ILE A 422 -5.07 -6.91 2.75
CA ILE A 422 -5.24 -6.32 4.10
C ILE A 422 -4.66 -4.91 4.13
N GLY A 423 -3.61 -4.62 3.37
CA GLY A 423 -3.10 -3.27 3.17
C GLY A 423 -4.13 -2.35 2.49
N SER A 424 -4.95 -2.89 1.59
CA SER A 424 -6.06 -2.16 0.92
C SER A 424 -7.37 -2.20 1.72
N LEU A 425 -7.69 -3.30 2.43
CA LEU A 425 -8.86 -3.44 3.30
C LEU A 425 -8.71 -2.69 4.63
N ALA A 426 -7.50 -2.55 5.18
CA ALA A 426 -7.23 -1.71 6.36
C ALA A 426 -7.25 -0.20 6.06
N GLN A 427 -7.35 0.19 4.78
CA GLN A 427 -7.61 1.56 4.36
C GLN A 427 -9.11 1.90 4.28
N GLY A 428 -10.00 0.92 4.48
CA GLY A 428 -11.42 1.15 4.64
C GLY A 428 -11.75 2.05 5.84
N GLY A 429 -12.22 3.26 5.58
CA GLY A 429 -12.78 4.21 6.55
C GLY A 429 -11.79 5.04 7.37
N GLY A 430 -10.57 4.55 7.64
CA GLY A 430 -9.56 5.24 8.46
C GLY A 430 -8.27 5.64 7.74
N GLY A 431 -8.13 5.31 6.44
CA GLY A 431 -6.92 5.63 5.67
C GLY A 431 -6.69 7.13 5.50
N HIS A 432 -7.75 7.87 5.18
CA HIS A 432 -7.73 9.32 4.98
C HIS A 432 -7.29 10.07 6.25
N GLU A 433 -7.84 9.71 7.42
CA GLU A 433 -7.48 10.33 8.70
C GLU A 433 -6.02 10.06 9.10
N LYS A 434 -5.51 8.85 8.82
CA LYS A 434 -4.09 8.53 9.04
C LYS A 434 -3.16 9.29 8.09
N ALA A 435 -3.53 9.41 6.82
CA ALA A 435 -2.80 10.20 5.85
C ALA A 435 -2.80 11.69 6.26
N ALA A 436 -3.95 12.19 6.71
CA ALA A 436 -4.08 13.56 7.18
C ALA A 436 -3.27 13.83 8.44
N LEU A 437 -3.29 12.89 9.40
CA LEU A 437 -2.45 12.95 10.60
C LEU A 437 -0.96 12.99 10.24
N ALA A 438 -0.52 12.19 9.26
CA ALA A 438 0.87 12.16 8.82
C ALA A 438 1.26 13.49 8.14
N ALA A 439 0.41 14.02 7.25
CA ALA A 439 0.60 15.33 6.61
C ALA A 439 0.67 16.46 7.65
N LEU A 440 -0.26 16.49 8.60
CA LEU A 440 -0.32 17.49 9.68
C LEU A 440 0.94 17.46 10.56
N LYS A 441 1.45 16.26 10.86
CA LYS A 441 2.74 16.11 11.58
C LYS A 441 3.96 16.55 10.77
N GLY A 442 3.86 16.52 9.44
CA GLY A 442 4.90 17.02 8.53
C GLY A 442 4.99 18.55 8.50
N ILE A 443 3.92 19.27 8.86
CA ILE A 443 3.92 20.74 8.90
C ILE A 443 4.88 21.26 9.97
N VAL A 444 4.87 20.70 11.17
CA VAL A 444 5.72 21.17 12.29
C VAL A 444 7.23 21.25 11.94
N PRO A 445 7.89 20.20 11.40
CA PRO A 445 9.29 20.33 10.99
C PRO A 445 9.49 21.25 9.79
N ALA A 446 8.48 21.41 8.91
CA ALA A 446 8.55 22.38 7.82
C ALA A 446 8.54 23.83 8.36
N GLU A 447 7.67 24.13 9.32
CA GLU A 447 7.59 25.42 10.01
C GLU A 447 8.90 25.78 10.72
N LEU A 448 9.47 24.83 11.48
CA LEU A 448 10.76 25.04 12.14
C LEU A 448 11.88 25.29 11.13
N SER A 449 11.86 24.61 9.99
CA SER A 449 12.84 24.84 8.91
C SER A 449 12.63 26.19 8.23
N PHE A 450 11.37 26.62 8.11
CA PHE A 450 11.00 27.90 7.51
C PHE A 450 11.48 29.07 8.39
N GLN A 451 11.15 29.02 9.68
CA GLN A 451 11.61 29.97 10.68
C GLN A 451 13.15 29.99 10.80
N ALA A 452 13.81 28.83 10.82
CA ALA A 452 15.27 28.75 10.88
C ALA A 452 15.96 29.34 9.63
N GLY A 453 15.29 29.30 8.48
CA GLY A 453 15.76 29.93 7.25
C GLY A 453 15.52 31.44 7.19
N ALA A 454 14.78 32.01 8.16
CA ALA A 454 14.36 33.41 8.15
C ALA A 454 13.76 33.85 6.80
N TYR A 455 12.97 32.98 6.17
CA TYR A 455 12.38 33.27 4.85
C TYR A 455 11.39 34.45 4.90
N VAL A 456 10.81 34.68 6.07
CA VAL A 456 10.13 35.91 6.45
C VAL A 456 10.74 36.37 7.78
N ASP A 457 11.16 37.64 7.85
CA ASP A 457 11.66 38.34 9.04
C ASP A 457 11.23 39.81 8.89
N GLN A 458 10.05 40.15 9.42
CA GLN A 458 9.39 41.43 9.15
C GLN A 458 9.89 42.57 10.04
N ASP A 459 10.45 42.24 11.21
CA ASP A 459 11.02 43.20 12.14
C ASP A 459 12.55 43.33 12.01
N GLY A 460 13.19 42.44 11.24
CA GLY A 460 14.61 42.48 10.92
C GLY A 460 15.50 42.05 12.08
N ASN A 461 14.99 41.23 13.00
CA ASN A 461 15.71 40.81 14.20
C ASN A 461 16.59 39.56 13.96
N GLY A 462 16.52 38.95 12.77
CA GLY A 462 17.28 37.77 12.40
C GLY A 462 16.64 36.44 12.83
N SER A 463 15.46 36.46 13.44
CA SER A 463 14.63 35.30 13.76
C SER A 463 13.47 35.25 12.79
N GLY A 464 13.29 34.11 12.10
CA GLY A 464 12.19 33.99 11.15
C GLY A 464 10.82 33.84 11.83
N GLU A 465 9.77 34.32 11.16
CA GLU A 465 8.41 33.95 11.50
C GLU A 465 8.02 32.57 10.92
N PHE A 466 6.95 31.97 11.45
CA PHE A 466 6.31 30.81 10.81
C PHE A 466 5.65 31.19 9.46
N GLY A 467 5.45 30.19 8.61
CA GLY A 467 4.96 30.34 7.24
C GLY A 467 3.51 29.88 7.05
N LEU A 468 2.91 30.24 5.91
CA LEU A 468 1.66 29.65 5.43
C LEU A 468 1.95 28.43 4.53
N LEU A 469 0.98 27.55 4.29
CA LEU A 469 1.18 26.33 3.48
C LEU A 469 1.73 26.64 2.09
N SER A 470 1.22 27.69 1.45
CA SER A 470 1.68 28.13 0.13
C SER A 470 3.13 28.64 0.15
N GLU A 471 3.58 29.23 1.26
CA GLU A 471 4.96 29.67 1.46
C GLU A 471 5.88 28.48 1.74
N LEU A 472 5.47 27.55 2.61
CA LEU A 472 6.21 26.32 2.90
C LEU A 472 6.48 25.47 1.65
N GLY A 473 5.49 25.38 0.75
CA GLY A 473 5.61 24.65 -0.51
C GLY A 473 6.18 25.45 -1.67
N GLY A 474 6.54 26.72 -1.46
CA GLY A 474 7.08 27.61 -2.49
C GLY A 474 6.08 28.03 -3.57
N ALA A 475 4.78 27.74 -3.42
CA ALA A 475 3.74 28.21 -4.32
C ALA A 475 3.58 29.74 -4.25
N ARG A 476 3.95 30.35 -3.13
CA ARG A 476 4.02 31.80 -2.91
C ARG A 476 5.47 32.23 -2.69
N ALA A 477 5.83 33.41 -3.21
CA ALA A 477 7.09 34.05 -2.85
C ALA A 477 7.08 34.52 -1.38
N THR A 478 8.24 34.53 -0.73
CA THR A 478 8.41 35.15 0.59
C THR A 478 9.20 36.45 0.46
N ALA A 479 9.41 37.16 1.56
CA ALA A 479 10.27 38.35 1.55
C ALA A 479 11.72 38.02 1.12
N ASN A 480 12.20 36.82 1.48
CA ASN A 480 13.61 36.43 1.31
C ASN A 480 13.83 35.24 0.36
N ALA A 481 12.78 34.68 -0.24
CA ALA A 481 12.88 33.62 -1.25
C ALA A 481 11.83 33.80 -2.37
N PRO A 482 12.24 33.75 -3.66
CA PRO A 482 11.29 33.85 -4.76
C PRO A 482 10.39 32.61 -4.86
N GLN A 483 9.24 32.78 -5.52
CA GLN A 483 8.30 31.68 -5.81
C GLN A 483 9.02 30.51 -6.50
N GLY A 484 8.65 29.28 -6.13
CA GLY A 484 9.20 28.03 -6.65
C GLY A 484 10.52 27.59 -6.00
N THR A 485 11.06 28.36 -5.05
CA THR A 485 12.35 28.03 -4.39
C THR A 485 12.17 27.04 -3.24
N LEU A 486 11.10 27.19 -2.46
CA LEU A 486 10.87 26.38 -1.26
C LEU A 486 10.10 25.10 -1.61
N SER A 487 10.41 24.02 -0.90
CA SER A 487 9.71 22.73 -1.00
C SER A 487 9.79 21.99 0.34
N LEU A 488 9.41 22.68 1.41
CA LEU A 488 9.44 22.15 2.78
C LEU A 488 8.26 21.21 3.04
N VAL A 489 7.19 21.38 2.26
CA VAL A 489 6.07 20.44 2.13
C VAL A 489 5.85 20.09 0.65
N ASN A 490 5.17 18.97 0.37
CA ASN A 490 4.84 18.59 -1.01
C ASN A 490 3.77 19.53 -1.61
N GLU A 491 3.71 19.58 -2.95
CA GLU A 491 2.82 20.46 -3.72
C GLU A 491 1.34 20.26 -3.37
N THR A 492 0.90 19.02 -3.13
CA THR A 492 -0.51 18.74 -2.79
C THR A 492 -0.88 19.37 -1.45
N LEU A 493 -0.05 19.15 -0.42
CA LEU A 493 -0.25 19.76 0.91
C LEU A 493 -0.12 21.29 0.86
N ALA A 494 0.80 21.82 0.04
CA ALA A 494 0.95 23.26 -0.18
C ALA A 494 -0.30 23.90 -0.81
N ALA A 495 -1.02 23.15 -1.65
CA ALA A 495 -2.30 23.55 -2.22
C ALA A 495 -3.48 23.42 -1.22
N GLY A 496 -3.22 23.00 0.02
CA GLY A 496 -4.24 22.85 1.05
C GLY A 496 -5.05 21.55 0.97
N GLU A 497 -4.59 20.52 0.25
CA GLU A 497 -5.28 19.24 0.17
C GLU A 497 -4.32 18.05 0.32
N ALA A 498 -4.70 17.03 1.09
CA ALA A 498 -3.97 15.77 1.11
C ALA A 498 -4.86 14.62 1.60
N GLY A 499 -4.89 13.53 0.83
CA GLY A 499 -5.53 12.28 1.26
C GLY A 499 -7.01 12.41 1.59
N GLY A 500 -7.77 13.29 0.93
CA GLY A 500 -9.20 13.53 1.19
C GLY A 500 -9.50 14.47 2.36
N TYR A 501 -8.48 15.19 2.84
CA TYR A 501 -8.61 16.27 3.82
C TYR A 501 -8.15 17.59 3.21
N SER A 502 -8.79 18.68 3.61
CA SER A 502 -8.34 20.05 3.41
C SER A 502 -7.45 20.47 4.58
N PHE A 503 -6.50 21.36 4.33
CA PHE A 503 -5.52 21.87 5.27
C PHE A 503 -5.46 23.39 5.23
N THR A 504 -5.16 23.99 6.37
CA THR A 504 -4.83 25.41 6.44
C THR A 504 -3.89 25.67 7.60
N VAL A 505 -3.07 26.71 7.49
CA VAL A 505 -2.23 27.23 8.56
C VAL A 505 -2.67 28.67 8.82
N PHE A 506 -2.83 29.01 10.10
CA PHE A 506 -3.11 30.36 10.57
C PHE A 506 -1.95 30.89 11.40
N LEU A 507 -1.66 32.18 11.24
CA LEU A 507 -0.65 32.93 11.97
C LEU A 507 -1.29 34.13 12.70
N PRO A 508 -0.74 34.63 13.82
CA PRO A 508 -1.25 35.84 14.48
C PRO A 508 -1.20 37.08 13.58
N ASP A 509 -2.22 37.95 13.65
CA ASP A 509 -2.25 39.22 12.90
C ASP A 509 -1.82 40.45 13.74
N GLY A 510 -1.56 40.25 15.04
CA GLY A 510 -1.19 41.32 15.99
C GLY A 510 -2.36 42.18 16.49
N ALA A 511 -3.58 41.95 16.00
CA ALA A 511 -4.81 42.59 16.46
C ALA A 511 -5.74 41.63 17.22
N GLY A 512 -5.25 40.42 17.53
CA GLY A 512 -6.00 39.36 18.21
C GLY A 512 -6.84 38.48 17.28
N ALA A 513 -6.66 38.60 15.96
CA ALA A 513 -7.20 37.67 14.97
C ALA A 513 -6.06 36.90 14.28
N ALA A 514 -6.28 36.41 13.06
CA ALA A 514 -5.33 35.57 12.36
C ALA A 514 -5.20 35.93 10.88
N LEU A 515 -3.99 35.76 10.36
CA LEU A 515 -3.68 35.69 8.95
C LEU A 515 -3.87 34.24 8.48
N GLY A 516 -4.60 34.06 7.38
CA GLY A 516 -4.68 32.79 6.64
C GLY A 516 -4.04 32.92 5.26
N GLU A 517 -4.23 31.91 4.42
CA GLU A 517 -3.78 31.93 3.02
C GLU A 517 -4.35 33.13 2.26
N PRO A 518 -3.50 34.05 1.74
CA PRO A 518 -3.96 35.11 0.86
C PRO A 518 -4.37 34.52 -0.50
N ASP A 519 -5.04 35.34 -1.32
CA ASP A 519 -5.17 35.02 -2.74
C ASP A 519 -3.84 35.27 -3.49
N GLY A 520 -3.64 34.60 -4.64
CA GLY A 520 -2.51 34.83 -5.54
C GLY A 520 -1.17 34.24 -5.08
N ALA A 521 -0.07 34.68 -5.70
CA ALA A 521 1.30 34.16 -5.46
C ALA A 521 2.28 35.20 -4.90
N ASP A 522 1.84 36.46 -4.74
CA ASP A 522 2.65 37.55 -4.21
C ASP A 522 2.99 37.32 -2.73
N PRO A 523 4.12 37.85 -2.22
CA PRO A 523 4.43 37.79 -0.79
C PRO A 523 3.28 38.31 0.07
N ARG A 524 3.05 37.67 1.22
CA ARG A 524 2.02 38.13 2.16
C ARG A 524 2.32 39.55 2.65
N PRO A 525 1.30 40.42 2.84
CA PRO A 525 1.52 41.75 3.42
C PRO A 525 2.20 41.67 4.78
N ALA A 526 3.15 42.59 5.03
CA ALA A 526 3.85 42.63 6.30
C ALA A 526 2.91 43.08 7.44
N ALA A 527 2.79 42.25 8.48
CA ALA A 527 2.11 42.51 9.74
C ALA A 527 3.16 42.72 10.85
N LYS A 528 3.98 43.77 10.72
CA LYS A 528 5.09 44.06 11.66
C LYS A 528 4.72 44.02 13.15
N PRO A 529 3.55 44.56 13.59
CA PRO A 529 3.16 44.46 15.01
C PRO A 529 3.00 43.02 15.51
N ALA A 530 2.80 42.06 14.61
CA ALA A 530 2.60 40.65 14.90
C ALA A 530 3.87 39.80 14.76
N ALA A 531 4.99 40.35 14.26
CA ALA A 531 6.20 39.59 13.93
C ALA A 531 6.62 38.65 15.06
N LYS A 532 6.76 39.20 16.27
CA LYS A 532 7.08 38.44 17.48
C LYS A 532 6.08 37.35 17.84
N GLU A 533 4.78 37.56 17.60
CA GLU A 533 3.77 36.52 17.85
C GLU A 533 3.81 35.43 16.77
N GLN A 534 4.08 35.80 15.52
CA GLN A 534 4.26 34.88 14.38
C GLN A 534 5.56 34.06 14.47
N GLU A 535 6.54 34.49 15.27
CA GLU A 535 7.70 33.67 15.66
C GLU A 535 7.34 32.57 16.67
N GLN A 536 6.27 32.78 17.45
CA GLN A 536 5.96 31.98 18.64
C GLN A 536 4.79 31.03 18.42
N HIS A 537 3.84 31.41 17.57
CA HIS A 537 2.57 30.72 17.45
C HIS A 537 2.18 30.47 16.00
N PHE A 538 1.68 29.27 15.76
CA PHE A 538 0.89 28.93 14.58
C PHE A 538 -0.15 27.88 14.97
N VAL A 539 -1.18 27.74 14.14
CA VAL A 539 -2.07 26.58 14.21
C VAL A 539 -2.36 26.05 12.83
N ALA A 540 -2.13 24.77 12.63
CA ALA A 540 -2.49 24.07 11.41
C ALA A 540 -3.70 23.17 11.67
N TYR A 541 -4.67 23.19 10.76
CA TYR A 541 -5.86 22.34 10.82
C TYR A 541 -5.92 21.39 9.64
N ALA A 542 -6.59 20.25 9.84
CA ALA A 542 -7.00 19.35 8.77
C ALA A 542 -8.47 18.92 8.98
N TRP A 543 -9.28 18.94 7.92
CA TRP A 543 -10.69 18.50 7.98
C TRP A 543 -11.11 17.75 6.71
N PRO A 544 -12.08 16.83 6.75
CA PRO A 544 -12.52 16.09 5.56
C PRO A 544 -13.15 17.00 4.48
N THR A 545 -12.78 16.82 3.20
CA THR A 545 -13.27 17.65 2.07
C THR A 545 -14.73 17.42 1.71
N ASN A 546 -15.24 16.19 1.89
CA ASN A 546 -16.56 15.77 1.38
C ASN A 546 -17.72 16.01 2.36
N GLY A 547 -17.61 16.94 3.30
CA GLY A 547 -18.62 17.17 4.35
C GLY A 547 -18.92 15.90 5.19
N ALA A 548 -17.98 14.96 5.21
CA ALA A 548 -18.20 13.60 5.68
C ALA A 548 -18.00 13.45 7.19
N LYS A 549 -18.60 12.39 7.75
CA LYS A 549 -18.31 11.88 9.09
C LYS A 549 -16.79 11.65 9.23
N GLY A 550 -16.17 12.21 10.26
CA GLY A 550 -14.73 12.11 10.51
C GLY A 550 -14.29 12.99 11.68
N GLN A 551 -12.98 13.08 11.91
CA GLN A 551 -12.40 14.03 12.87
C GLN A 551 -11.79 15.24 12.13
N MET A 552 -11.92 16.43 12.70
CA MET A 552 -11.00 17.52 12.46
C MET A 552 -9.77 17.32 13.32
N LEU A 553 -8.60 17.61 12.77
CA LEU A 553 -7.32 17.52 13.44
C LEU A 553 -6.69 18.92 13.53
N ALA A 554 -5.94 19.19 14.58
CA ALA A 554 -5.18 20.42 14.73
C ALA A 554 -3.80 20.16 15.35
N VAL A 555 -2.80 20.95 14.98
CA VAL A 555 -1.47 20.95 15.61
C VAL A 555 -0.97 22.38 15.77
N THR A 556 -0.18 22.62 16.82
CA THR A 556 0.46 23.91 17.10
C THR A 556 1.97 23.75 17.15
N GLU A 557 2.71 24.81 17.49
CA GLU A 557 4.16 24.80 17.71
C GLU A 557 4.63 23.73 18.71
N ALA A 558 3.75 23.28 19.62
CA ALA A 558 4.04 22.22 20.58
C ALA A 558 4.08 20.80 19.96
N GLY A 559 3.70 20.64 18.69
CA GLY A 559 3.74 19.38 17.95
C GLY A 559 2.72 18.31 18.40
N THR A 560 1.89 18.61 19.40
CA THR A 560 0.81 17.71 19.84
C THR A 560 -0.38 17.85 18.91
N VAL A 561 -0.86 16.72 18.37
CA VAL A 561 -2.06 16.69 17.54
C VAL A 561 -3.30 16.56 18.42
N TYR A 562 -4.30 17.39 18.17
CA TYR A 562 -5.60 17.40 18.81
C TYR A 562 -6.69 17.03 17.82
N ALA A 563 -7.84 16.57 18.32
CA ALA A 563 -8.98 16.23 17.47
C ALA A 563 -10.34 16.58 18.06
N ALA A 564 -11.26 16.92 17.17
CA ALA A 564 -12.68 17.15 17.42
C ALA A 564 -13.54 16.48 16.33
N PRO A 565 -14.82 16.18 16.58
CA PRO A 565 -15.73 15.74 15.51
C PRO A 565 -15.79 16.77 14.39
N SER A 566 -15.79 16.31 13.13
CA SER A 566 -15.93 17.20 11.98
C SER A 566 -17.30 17.89 11.95
N THR A 567 -17.28 19.19 11.66
CA THR A 567 -18.48 20.00 11.39
C THR A 567 -18.84 19.99 9.90
N GLY A 568 -17.96 19.48 9.03
CA GLY A 568 -18.11 19.54 7.57
C GLY A 568 -17.71 20.89 6.96
N GLU A 569 -17.26 21.84 7.78
CA GLU A 569 -16.82 23.16 7.37
C GLU A 569 -15.36 23.39 7.80
N ALA A 570 -14.69 24.34 7.16
CA ALA A 570 -13.35 24.75 7.58
C ALA A 570 -13.37 25.30 9.01
N PRO A 571 -12.46 24.87 9.90
CA PRO A 571 -12.38 25.40 11.25
C PRO A 571 -11.89 26.85 11.23
N ASN A 572 -12.50 27.69 12.07
CA ASN A 572 -11.97 29.02 12.37
C ASN A 572 -10.58 28.89 13.03
N TRP A 573 -9.73 29.92 12.88
CA TRP A 573 -8.36 29.91 13.42
C TRP A 573 -8.30 29.58 14.92
N ASN A 574 -9.30 29.99 15.70
CA ASN A 574 -9.40 29.77 17.14
C ASN A 574 -10.27 28.56 17.54
N ALA A 575 -10.64 27.68 16.61
CA ALA A 575 -11.50 26.53 16.89
C ALA A 575 -10.88 25.58 17.92
N LEU A 576 -9.55 25.34 17.84
CA LEU A 576 -8.79 24.56 18.82
C LEU A 576 -8.89 25.15 20.24
N PHE A 577 -8.94 26.47 20.33
CA PHE A 577 -8.94 27.23 21.58
C PHE A 577 -10.36 27.57 22.09
N GLY A 578 -11.39 26.96 21.52
CA GLY A 578 -12.78 27.20 21.94
C GLY A 578 -13.24 28.64 21.69
N GLY A 579 -12.74 29.26 20.63
CA GLY A 579 -13.06 30.64 20.27
C GLY A 579 -12.24 31.72 21.00
N GLN A 580 -11.28 31.32 21.85
CA GLN A 580 -10.43 32.26 22.60
C GLN A 580 -9.19 32.70 21.80
N GLY A 581 -8.46 33.69 22.33
CA GLY A 581 -7.26 34.25 21.70
C GLY A 581 -6.05 33.31 21.67
N TRP A 582 -5.01 33.72 20.93
CA TRP A 582 -3.69 33.09 20.94
C TRP A 582 -3.16 32.92 22.38
N GLY A 583 -2.47 31.82 22.64
CA GLY A 583 -1.95 31.47 23.98
C GLY A 583 -2.96 30.80 24.92
N SER A 584 -4.23 30.69 24.53
CA SER A 584 -5.24 29.93 25.29
C SER A 584 -4.96 28.42 25.22
N ALA A 585 -5.33 27.68 26.26
CA ALA A 585 -5.15 26.23 26.28
C ALA A 585 -6.06 25.54 25.23
N PRO A 586 -5.58 24.48 24.54
CA PRO A 586 -6.40 23.68 23.64
C PRO A 586 -7.62 23.08 24.35
N THR A 587 -8.80 23.25 23.75
CA THR A 587 -10.07 22.67 24.22
C THR A 587 -10.38 21.33 23.55
N TRP A 588 -9.77 21.05 22.39
CA TRP A 588 -9.86 19.75 21.73
C TRP A 588 -9.03 18.72 22.49
N LYS A 589 -9.39 17.46 22.34
CA LYS A 589 -8.70 16.37 23.04
C LYS A 589 -7.46 15.93 22.26
N PRO A 590 -6.33 15.61 22.93
CA PRO A 590 -5.17 15.03 22.26
C PRO A 590 -5.53 13.76 21.48
N TYR A 591 -5.10 13.70 20.23
CA TYR A 591 -5.34 12.59 19.33
C TYR A 591 -4.60 11.33 19.82
N GLY A 592 -5.30 10.20 19.95
CA GLY A 592 -4.73 8.90 20.35
C GLY A 592 -4.99 8.44 21.80
N LYS A 593 -5.34 9.32 22.74
CA LYS A 593 -5.72 8.92 24.12
C LYS A 593 -7.23 8.65 24.23
N GLY A 594 -7.65 7.41 23.96
CA GLY A 594 -9.01 6.93 24.24
C GLY A 594 -10.15 7.55 23.42
N ASN A 595 -9.83 8.26 22.33
CA ASN A 595 -10.75 9.17 21.66
C ASN A 595 -11.40 8.61 20.38
N ARG A 596 -11.42 7.29 20.22
CA ARG A 596 -12.13 6.65 19.11
C ARG A 596 -13.63 6.79 19.39
N PRO A 597 -14.42 7.51 18.57
CA PRO A 597 -15.85 7.57 18.76
C PRO A 597 -16.39 6.13 18.70
N ALA A 598 -17.20 5.75 19.69
CA ALA A 598 -17.93 4.48 19.62
C ALA A 598 -18.69 4.46 18.29
N ALA A 599 -18.46 3.43 17.48
CA ALA A 599 -19.11 3.27 16.18
C ALA A 599 -20.63 3.25 16.40
N GLY A 600 -21.32 4.39 16.18
CA GLY A 600 -22.77 4.50 16.36
C GLY A 600 -23.30 5.83 16.93
N ALA A 601 -22.46 6.68 17.53
CA ALA A 601 -22.95 7.94 18.11
C ALA A 601 -22.99 9.08 17.08
N GLY A 602 -24.09 9.18 16.32
CA GLY A 602 -24.26 10.24 15.34
C GLY A 602 -25.70 10.44 14.87
N LYS A 603 -26.60 10.83 15.78
CA LYS A 603 -27.75 11.67 15.42
C LYS A 603 -27.53 13.02 16.11
N PRO A 604 -27.44 14.14 15.38
CA PRO A 604 -27.40 15.45 16.00
C PRO A 604 -28.70 15.67 16.79
N ALA A 605 -28.59 16.23 17.99
CA ALA A 605 -29.74 16.63 18.78
C ALA A 605 -30.58 17.62 17.97
N ARG A 606 -31.89 17.35 17.88
CA ARG A 606 -32.84 18.23 17.20
C ARG A 606 -32.81 19.60 17.89
N PRO A 607 -32.68 20.72 17.14
CA PRO A 607 -32.70 22.03 17.77
C PRO A 607 -34.04 22.24 18.48
N THR A 608 -33.96 22.70 19.73
CA THR A 608 -35.13 23.08 20.53
C THR A 608 -35.88 24.18 19.79
N PRO A 609 -37.23 24.10 19.63
CA PRO A 609 -37.97 25.16 18.96
C PRO A 609 -37.84 26.46 19.75
N ALA A 610 -37.62 27.58 19.06
CA ALA A 610 -37.68 28.89 19.67
C ALA A 610 -39.06 29.13 20.31
N PRO A 611 -39.14 29.78 21.48
CA PRO A 611 -40.41 30.10 22.11
C PRO A 611 -41.23 31.02 21.18
N ALA A 612 -42.50 30.67 20.97
CA ALA A 612 -43.41 31.43 20.13
C ALA A 612 -43.55 32.88 20.66
N PRO A 613 -43.59 33.89 19.78
CA PRO A 613 -43.78 35.27 20.21
C PRO A 613 -45.19 35.45 20.78
N GLY A 614 -45.24 36.02 21.98
CA GLY A 614 -46.47 36.23 22.76
C GLY A 614 -47.51 37.05 22.01
N GLY A 615 -48.71 36.48 21.89
CA GLY A 615 -49.90 37.19 21.45
C GLY A 615 -50.37 38.15 22.56
N LYS A 616 -50.52 39.42 22.18
CA LYS A 616 -51.15 40.47 22.99
C LYS A 616 -52.64 40.17 23.18
N ILE A 617 -53.12 40.36 24.39
CA ILE A 617 -54.53 40.49 24.75
C ILE A 617 -54.80 41.98 24.98
N ASP A 618 -55.80 42.53 24.31
CA ASP A 618 -56.70 43.61 24.80
C ASP A 618 -57.69 44.03 23.70
N PRO A 619 -58.90 44.53 24.04
CA PRO A 619 -59.81 44.17 25.14
C PRO A 619 -61.01 43.32 24.67
#